data_AF-A0A2Z4MR89-F1
#
_entry.id   AF-A0A2Z4MR89-F1
#
_cell.length_a   1.000
_cell.length_b   1.000
_cell.length_c   1.000
_cell.angle_alpha   90.00
_cell.angle_beta   90.00
_cell.angle_gamma   90.00
#
_symmetry.space_group_name_H-M   'P 1'
#
loop_
_entity.id
_entity.type
_entity.pdbx_description
1 polymer ?
#
loop_
_entity_poly.entity_id
_entity_poly.type
_entity_poly.pdbx_seq_one_letter_code
_entity_poly.pdbx_strand_id
1 'polypeptide(L)'
;MVSFERVKASVGLSNFVEYYEDYRKYFDQPSASNKEQLAQKLLVSNLQASSIGAQITRINSTTIIFSNKWEKEILMAAINSSHPSVKEAIKSKARELLKSL
;
A
#
# COMPACT_ATOMS: atom_id res chain seq x y z
N MET A 1 9.17 -15.92 10.53
CA MET A 1 9.10 -14.49 10.92
C MET A 1 8.77 -13.67 9.68
N VAL A 2 7.78 -12.80 9.75
CA VAL A 2 7.42 -11.92 8.62
C VAL A 2 8.38 -10.73 8.60
N SER A 3 8.95 -10.43 7.44
CA SER A 3 9.98 -9.39 7.27
C SER A 3 9.36 -8.13 6.66
N PHE A 4 9.59 -6.97 7.30
CA PHE A 4 9.17 -5.67 6.77
C PHE A 4 9.62 -5.46 5.32
N GLU A 5 10.89 -5.75 5.00
CA GLU A 5 11.43 -5.58 3.64
C GLU A 5 10.68 -6.40 2.57
N ARG A 6 10.29 -7.65 2.89
CA ARG A 6 9.51 -8.50 1.97
C ARG A 6 8.10 -7.97 1.77
N VAL A 7 7.44 -7.56 2.85
CA VAL A 7 6.08 -7.02 2.82
C VAL A 7 6.08 -5.69 2.05
N LYS A 8 7.02 -4.79 2.35
CA LYS A 8 7.25 -3.53 1.65
C LYS A 8 7.43 -3.73 0.15
N ALA A 9 8.26 -4.70 -0.25
CA ALA A 9 8.49 -5.02 -1.66
C ALA A 9 7.22 -5.57 -2.35
N SER A 10 6.45 -6.41 -1.65
CA SER A 10 5.18 -6.95 -2.18
C SER A 10 4.11 -5.88 -2.38
N VAL A 11 4.09 -4.86 -1.51
CA VAL A 11 3.14 -3.75 -1.63
C VAL A 11 3.58 -2.75 -2.68
N GLY A 12 4.83 -2.30 -2.62
CA GLY A 12 5.35 -1.20 -3.41
C GLY A 12 5.03 0.16 -2.80
N LEU A 13 6.04 1.03 -2.72
CA LEU A 13 5.96 2.32 -2.03
C LEU A 13 4.91 3.26 -2.62
N SER A 14 4.95 3.49 -3.94
CA SER A 14 3.98 4.38 -4.60
C SER A 14 2.56 3.87 -4.44
N ASN A 15 2.36 2.56 -4.57
CA ASN A 15 1.03 1.98 -4.47
C ASN A 15 0.48 2.08 -3.03
N PHE A 16 1.31 1.81 -2.02
CA PHE A 16 0.91 1.99 -0.62
C PHE A 16 0.42 3.41 -0.36
N VAL A 17 1.21 4.42 -0.77
CA VAL A 17 0.89 5.83 -0.54
C VAL A 17 -0.34 6.28 -1.34
N GLU A 18 -0.44 5.84 -2.59
CA GLU A 18 -1.54 6.23 -3.48
C GLU A 18 -2.89 5.71 -2.97
N TYR A 19 -2.93 4.47 -2.50
CA TYR A 19 -4.15 3.78 -2.06
C TYR A 19 -4.25 3.63 -0.52
N TYR A 20 -3.49 4.41 0.24
CA TYR A 20 -3.42 4.31 1.70
C TYR A 20 -4.81 4.27 2.36
N GLU A 21 -5.68 5.21 2.00
CA GLU A 21 -7.04 5.31 2.55
C GLU A 21 -7.92 4.11 2.22
N ASP A 22 -7.79 3.56 1.00
CA ASP A 22 -8.54 2.36 0.63
C ASP A 22 -8.06 1.14 1.43
N TYR A 23 -6.75 1.02 1.62
CA TYR A 23 -6.15 -0.01 2.44
C TYR A 23 -6.57 0.13 3.91
N ARG A 24 -6.59 1.37 4.44
CA ARG A 24 -7.01 1.66 5.81
C ARG A 24 -8.47 1.31 6.03
N LYS A 25 -9.35 1.74 5.12
CA LYS A 25 -10.78 1.40 5.13
C LYS A 25 -11.00 -0.10 5.12
N TYR A 26 -10.28 -0.85 4.27
CA TYR A 26 -10.36 -2.31 4.26
C TYR A 26 -9.86 -2.92 5.57
N PHE A 27 -8.75 -2.43 6.11
CA PHE A 27 -8.19 -2.93 7.35
C PHE A 27 -9.13 -2.74 8.55
N ASP A 28 -9.79 -1.59 8.63
CA ASP A 28 -10.74 -1.29 9.71
C ASP A 28 -12.05 -2.08 9.57
N GLN A 29 -12.44 -2.45 8.34
CA GLN A 29 -13.68 -3.19 8.05
C GLN A 29 -13.45 -4.32 7.03
N PRO A 30 -12.75 -5.40 7.44
CA PRO A 30 -12.38 -6.46 6.52
C PRO A 30 -13.60 -7.29 6.13
N SER A 31 -13.86 -7.42 4.83
CA SER A 31 -14.85 -8.36 4.29
C SER A 31 -14.38 -8.90 2.94
N ALA A 32 -14.91 -10.06 2.52
CA ALA A 32 -14.59 -10.64 1.22
C ALA A 32 -14.98 -9.70 0.06
N SER A 33 -16.17 -9.10 0.14
CA SER A 33 -16.67 -8.15 -0.84
C SER A 33 -15.79 -6.90 -0.94
N ASN A 34 -15.42 -6.29 0.19
CA ASN A 34 -14.53 -5.12 0.21
C ASN A 34 -13.15 -5.46 -0.39
N LYS A 35 -12.66 -6.68 -0.13
CA LYS A 35 -11.38 -7.15 -0.66
C LYS A 35 -11.40 -7.29 -2.17
N GLU A 36 -12.45 -7.91 -2.72
CA GLU A 36 -12.62 -8.06 -4.17
C GLU A 36 -12.77 -6.70 -4.86
N GLN A 37 -13.59 -5.80 -4.31
CA GLN A 37 -13.75 -4.44 -4.83
C GLN A 37 -12.44 -3.67 -4.84
N LEU A 38 -11.67 -3.74 -3.75
CA LEU A 38 -10.35 -3.11 -3.68
C LEU A 38 -9.37 -3.73 -4.68
N ALA A 39 -9.33 -5.06 -4.76
CA ALA A 39 -8.46 -5.76 -5.71
C ALA A 39 -8.79 -5.37 -7.15
N GLN A 40 -10.08 -5.24 -7.49
CA GLN A 40 -10.53 -4.82 -8.81
C GLN A 40 -10.17 -3.36 -9.09
N LYS A 41 -10.34 -2.46 -8.11
CA LYS A 41 -9.93 -1.04 -8.22
C LYS A 41 -8.43 -0.93 -8.50
N LEU A 42 -7.61 -1.67 -7.77
CA LEU A 42 -6.14 -1.70 -7.94
C LEU A 42 -5.73 -2.27 -9.30
N LEU A 43 -6.48 -3.25 -9.80
CA LEU A 43 -6.26 -3.86 -11.11
C LEU A 43 -6.57 -2.88 -12.25
N VAL A 44 -7.71 -2.20 -12.21
CA VAL A 44 -8.14 -1.25 -13.27
C VAL A 44 -7.27 0.00 -13.29
N SER A 45 -6.85 0.47 -12.12
CA SER A 45 -6.10 1.73 -12.02
C SER A 45 -4.61 1.58 -12.39
N ASN A 46 -4.12 0.35 -12.54
CA ASN A 46 -2.73 0.07 -12.90
C ASN A 46 -2.68 -0.78 -14.17
N LEU A 47 -2.39 -0.15 -15.31
CA LEU A 47 -2.27 -0.82 -16.62
C LEU A 47 -1.18 -1.91 -16.66
N GLN A 48 -0.25 -1.93 -15.69
CA GLN A 48 0.78 -2.96 -15.57
C GLN A 48 0.46 -4.04 -14.52
N ALA A 49 -0.73 -3.98 -13.90
CA ALA A 49 -1.13 -4.99 -12.94
C ALA A 49 -1.34 -6.34 -13.64
N SER A 50 -0.71 -7.38 -13.10
CA SER A 50 -0.64 -8.70 -13.74
C SER A 50 -1.87 -9.57 -13.54
N SER A 51 -2.54 -9.46 -12.39
CA SER A 51 -3.76 -10.22 -12.08
C SER A 51 -4.47 -9.71 -10.83
N ILE A 52 -5.73 -10.12 -10.66
CA ILE A 52 -6.50 -9.91 -9.43
C ILE A 52 -5.84 -10.59 -8.22
N GLY A 53 -5.26 -11.78 -8.40
CA GLY A 53 -4.56 -12.52 -7.34
C GLY A 53 -3.32 -11.79 -6.82
N ALA A 54 -2.59 -11.10 -7.71
CA ALA A 54 -1.49 -10.23 -7.31
C ALA A 54 -1.98 -9.04 -6.46
N GLN A 55 -3.13 -8.44 -6.80
CA GLN A 55 -3.72 -7.37 -6.00
C GLN A 55 -4.22 -7.86 -4.63
N ILE A 56 -4.79 -9.07 -4.57
CA ILE A 56 -5.16 -9.70 -3.29
C ILE A 56 -3.94 -9.92 -2.41
N THR A 57 -2.82 -10.38 -2.98
CA THR A 57 -1.55 -10.56 -2.26
C THR A 57 -1.03 -9.24 -1.72
N ARG A 58 -1.15 -8.17 -2.51
CA ARG A 58 -0.81 -6.81 -2.09
C ARG A 58 -1.68 -6.33 -0.93
N ILE A 59 -3.00 -6.53 -1.00
CA ILE A 59 -3.94 -6.19 0.08
C ILE A 59 -3.57 -6.96 1.37
N ASN A 60 -3.29 -8.26 1.28
CA ASN A 60 -2.85 -9.06 2.42
C ASN A 60 -1.56 -8.49 3.04
N SER A 61 -0.62 -8.07 2.19
CA SER A 61 0.63 -7.47 2.64
C SER A 61 0.40 -6.12 3.35
N THR A 62 -0.54 -5.30 2.88
CA THR A 62 -0.92 -4.06 3.59
C THR A 62 -1.60 -4.33 4.93
N THR A 63 -2.43 -5.38 5.04
CA THR A 63 -2.98 -5.80 6.34
C THR A 63 -1.87 -6.13 7.33
N ILE A 64 -0.81 -6.81 6.89
CA ILE A 64 0.36 -7.09 7.72
C ILE A 64 1.05 -5.80 8.18
N ILE A 65 1.19 -4.79 7.32
CA ILE A 65 1.77 -3.49 7.68
C ILE A 65 1.00 -2.86 8.84
N PHE A 66 -0.32 -2.73 8.70
CA PHE A 66 -1.17 -2.11 9.72
C PHE A 66 -1.19 -2.92 11.02
N SER A 67 -1.27 -4.25 10.95
CA SER A 67 -1.22 -5.10 12.14
C SER A 67 0.08 -4.97 12.94
N ASN A 68 1.19 -4.66 12.27
CA ASN A 68 2.50 -4.47 12.91
C ASN A 68 2.82 -3.01 13.20
N LYS A 69 1.90 -2.08 12.92
CA LYS A 69 2.09 -0.63 13.08
C LYS A 69 3.27 -0.07 12.28
N TRP A 70 3.49 -0.59 11.07
CA TRP A 70 4.62 -0.23 10.20
C TRP A 70 4.30 0.91 9.21
N GLU A 71 3.19 1.62 9.39
CA GLU A 71 2.76 2.70 8.50
C GLU A 71 3.82 3.79 8.41
N LYS A 72 4.38 4.19 9.54
CA LYS A 72 5.43 5.22 9.60
C LYS A 72 6.68 4.80 8.82
N GLU A 73 7.10 3.56 8.96
CA GLU A 73 8.29 3.00 8.34
C GLU A 73 8.15 2.96 6.81
N ILE A 74 7.00 2.53 6.29
CA ILE A 74 6.79 2.49 4.84
C ILE A 74 6.60 3.89 4.24
N LEU A 75 5.97 4.82 4.96
CA LEU A 75 5.85 6.22 4.51
C LEU A 75 7.22 6.90 4.48
N MET A 76 8.05 6.71 5.50
CA MET A 76 9.44 7.19 5.51
C MET A 76 10.27 6.57 4.39
N ALA A 77 10.08 5.28 4.10
CA ALA A 77 10.73 4.62 2.97
C ALA A 77 10.30 5.23 1.63
N ALA A 78 9.03 5.62 1.47
CA ALA A 78 8.57 6.33 0.28
C ALA A 78 9.20 7.73 0.15
N ILE A 79 9.23 8.51 1.24
CA ILE A 79 9.83 9.85 1.27
C ILE A 79 11.31 9.81 0.90
N ASN A 80 12.04 8.84 1.43
CA ASN A 80 13.49 8.72 1.23
C ASN A 80 13.88 7.94 -0.03
N SER A 81 12.90 7.44 -0.80
CA SER A 81 13.17 6.64 -2.00
C SER A 81 13.81 7.48 -3.10
N SER A 82 14.90 6.96 -3.67
CA SER A 82 15.52 7.47 -4.90
C SER A 82 14.98 6.80 -6.16
N HIS A 83 14.08 5.82 -6.05
CA HIS A 83 13.58 5.08 -7.19
C HIS A 83 12.68 5.96 -8.09
N PRO A 84 12.86 5.97 -9.42
CA PRO A 84 12.17 6.90 -10.33
C PRO A 84 10.64 6.73 -10.37
N SER A 85 10.12 5.56 -9.98
CA SER A 85 8.67 5.35 -9.85
C SER A 85 8.04 6.02 -8.63
N VAL A 86 8.84 6.51 -7.68
CA VAL A 86 8.40 7.24 -6.48
C VAL A 86 8.56 8.73 -6.74
N LYS A 87 7.60 9.29 -7.48
CA LYS A 87 7.60 10.70 -7.90
C LYS A 87 7.42 11.64 -6.69
N GLU A 88 7.77 12.92 -6.86
CA GLU A 88 7.59 13.93 -5.80
C GLU A 88 6.15 14.07 -5.31
N ALA A 89 5.15 13.86 -6.18
CA ALA A 89 3.75 13.82 -5.76
C ALA A 89 3.47 12.72 -4.72
N ILE A 90 4.05 11.52 -4.90
CA ILE A 90 3.97 10.42 -3.93
C ILE A 90 4.67 10.81 -2.63
N LYS A 91 5.87 11.40 -2.71
CA LYS A 91 6.60 11.83 -1.50
C LYS A 91 5.84 12.92 -0.73
N SER A 92 5.22 13.87 -1.43
CA SER A 92 4.40 14.92 -0.83
C SER A 92 3.21 14.30 -0.08
N LYS A 93 2.46 13.42 -0.74
CA LYS A 93 1.34 12.70 -0.11
C LYS A 93 1.80 11.88 1.09
N ALA A 94 2.96 11.21 1.00
CA ALA A 94 3.50 10.45 2.13
C ALA A 94 3.84 11.35 3.34
N ARG A 95 4.35 12.56 3.12
CA ARG A 95 4.59 13.54 4.20
C ARG A 95 3.29 14.03 4.82
N GLU A 96 2.23 14.20 4.03
CA GLU A 96 0.90 14.56 4.54
C GLU A 96 0.32 13.45 5.41
N LEU A 97 0.33 12.21 4.91
CA LEU A 97 -0.13 11.04 5.67
C LEU A 97 0.62 10.86 6.99
N LEU A 98 1.93 11.14 6.99
CA LEU A 98 2.74 11.04 8.21
C LEU A 98 2.34 12.04 9.29
N LYS A 99 1.77 13.20 8.92
CA LYS A 99 1.28 14.19 9.89
C LYS A 99 -0.05 13.77 10.54
N SER A 100 -0.80 12.89 9.88
CA SER A 100 -2.11 12.40 10.32
C SER A 100 -2.07 11.05 11.05
N LEU A 101 -0.89 10.44 11.18
CA LEU A 101 -0.63 9.25 11.99
C LEU A 101 -0.39 9.63 13.45
#